data_AF-A0A374WDF8-F1
#
_entry.id   AF-A0A374WDF8-F1
#
_cell.length_a   1.000
_cell.length_b   1.000
_cell.length_c   1.000
_cell.angle_alpha   90.00
_cell.angle_beta   90.00
_cell.angle_gamma   90.00
#
_symmetry.space_group_name_H-M   'P 1'
#
loop_
_entity.id
_entity.type
_entity.pdbx_description
1 polymer ?
#
loop_
_entity_poly.entity_id
_entity_poly.type
_entity_poly.pdbx_seq_one_letter_code
_entity_poly.pdbx_strand_id
1 'polypeptide(L)'
;MGKLNMRSWMQEIINNPKRVAVPIMTHPGIEYINKTVRDAVTDGCAHAEAIKVLQEKYPSAAATVIMDLTVEAEAFGAEIVFPQHEVPSVTGRLLTDEAAIESLEVPALNRGRIAQYLKANMLAAKSIADRPVLAGCIGPYSLAGRLYDMSEIMMLIYINPEAAAVLLQKCTDFITRYCLALKATGVSGVVMAEPAAGLLSNEDCQQYSSVYVKQIIDKVQDDNFAVILHNCGNTGHCTQAMVTTGAMGYHFGNKINMVDALKEVPADALAMGNLDPVGIFKMSTAEQVKQATLQLLNETAAYPNFVLSSGCDTPPHVPMENIDAFFEALEEYNQGK
;
A
#
# COMPACT_ATOMS: atom_id res chain seq x y z
N MET A 1 -20.86 -11.05 -14.08
CA MET A 1 -19.66 -10.31 -14.54
C MET A 1 -18.45 -11.15 -14.21
N GLY A 2 -17.55 -11.37 -15.18
CA GLY A 2 -16.30 -12.09 -14.94
C GLY A 2 -15.37 -11.30 -14.03
N LYS A 3 -14.43 -11.98 -13.35
CA LYS A 3 -13.37 -11.29 -12.60
C LYS A 3 -12.45 -10.53 -13.56
N LEU A 4 -12.03 -9.33 -13.18
CA LEU A 4 -11.04 -8.55 -13.93
C LEU A 4 -9.72 -9.31 -14.00
N ASN A 5 -9.16 -9.43 -15.21
CA ASN A 5 -7.83 -10.01 -15.39
C ASN A 5 -6.77 -8.92 -15.17
N MET A 6 -5.97 -9.08 -14.11
CA MET A 6 -4.98 -8.09 -13.69
C MET A 6 -3.77 -8.03 -14.61
N ARG A 7 -3.41 -9.12 -15.29
CA ARG A 7 -2.36 -9.08 -16.33
C ARG A 7 -2.83 -8.28 -17.54
N SER A 8 -4.07 -8.49 -17.97
CA SER A 8 -4.68 -7.69 -19.03
C SER A 8 -4.76 -6.22 -18.64
N TRP A 9 -5.25 -5.89 -17.44
CA TRP A 9 -5.32 -4.51 -16.95
C TRP A 9 -3.93 -3.83 -16.92
N MET A 10 -2.91 -4.52 -16.43
CA MET A 10 -1.54 -4.01 -16.43
C MET A 10 -1.02 -3.78 -17.85
N GLN A 11 -1.22 -4.74 -18.76
CA GLN A 11 -0.81 -4.60 -20.15
C GLN A 11 -1.57 -3.49 -20.87
N GLU A 12 -2.85 -3.30 -20.56
CA GLU A 12 -3.64 -2.18 -21.06
C GLU A 12 -3.05 -0.84 -20.61
N ILE A 13 -2.64 -0.72 -19.35
CA ILE A 13 -1.95 0.49 -18.85
C ILE A 13 -0.62 0.71 -19.57
N ILE A 14 0.23 -0.31 -19.65
CA ILE A 14 1.58 -0.19 -20.26
C ILE A 14 1.47 0.18 -21.74
N ASN A 15 0.49 -0.37 -22.46
CA ASN A 15 0.32 -0.10 -23.89
C ASN A 15 -0.53 1.15 -24.17
N ASN A 16 -1.03 1.85 -23.15
CA ASN A 16 -1.83 3.05 -23.32
C ASN A 16 -0.91 4.26 -23.61
N PRO A 17 -1.12 5.00 -24.72
CA PRO A 17 -0.39 6.25 -24.96
C PRO A 17 -0.70 7.33 -23.90
N LYS A 18 -1.87 7.24 -23.25
CA LYS A 18 -2.27 8.12 -22.14
C LYS A 18 -1.82 7.56 -20.80
N ARG A 19 -1.50 8.47 -19.88
CA ARG A 19 -1.17 8.17 -18.50
C ARG A 19 -2.42 7.98 -17.66
N VAL A 20 -2.29 7.14 -16.65
CA VAL A 20 -3.32 6.90 -15.64
C VAL A 20 -2.78 7.25 -14.26
N ALA A 21 -3.69 7.48 -13.31
CA ALA A 21 -3.33 7.72 -11.92
C ALA A 21 -4.00 6.73 -10.97
N VAL A 22 -3.27 6.37 -9.91
CA VAL A 22 -3.76 5.54 -8.79
C VAL A 22 -3.27 6.14 -7.46
N PRO A 23 -3.69 7.36 -7.10
CA PRO A 23 -3.25 7.99 -5.86
C PRO A 23 -3.83 7.27 -4.64
N ILE A 24 -3.04 7.11 -3.58
CA ILE A 24 -3.50 6.56 -2.31
C ILE A 24 -4.11 7.72 -1.50
N MET A 25 -5.44 7.76 -1.41
CA MET A 25 -6.18 8.88 -0.83
C MET A 25 -7.25 8.42 0.17
N THR A 26 -6.83 7.82 1.28
CA THR A 26 -7.75 7.31 2.32
C THR A 26 -8.61 8.41 2.92
N HIS A 27 -7.99 9.50 3.37
CA HIS A 27 -8.63 10.48 4.26
C HIS A 27 -9.69 11.35 3.58
N PRO A 28 -9.49 11.85 2.34
CA PRO A 28 -10.51 12.66 1.68
C PRO A 28 -11.88 11.95 1.59
N GLY A 29 -11.90 10.64 1.30
CA GLY A 29 -13.14 9.86 1.25
C GLY A 29 -13.88 9.81 2.59
N ILE A 30 -13.15 9.74 3.70
CA ILE A 30 -13.71 9.73 5.07
C ILE A 30 -14.36 11.09 5.37
N GLU A 31 -13.69 12.18 4.99
CA GLU A 31 -14.17 13.55 5.18
C GLU A 31 -15.43 13.82 4.36
N TYR A 32 -15.52 13.29 3.13
CA TYR A 32 -16.69 13.41 2.26
C TYR A 32 -17.98 12.87 2.88
N ILE A 33 -17.88 11.77 3.62
CA ILE A 33 -19.02 11.13 4.27
C ILE A 33 -19.28 11.69 5.68
N ASN A 34 -18.59 12.77 6.06
CA ASN A 34 -18.66 13.41 7.38
C ASN A 34 -18.41 12.42 8.53
N LYS A 35 -17.45 11.49 8.34
CA LYS A 35 -17.01 10.53 9.35
C LYS A 35 -15.64 10.89 9.90
N THR A 36 -15.28 10.26 11.01
CA THR A 36 -13.94 10.34 11.59
C THR A 36 -13.05 9.22 11.08
N VAL A 37 -11.73 9.38 11.22
CA VAL A 37 -10.78 8.29 10.91
C VAL A 37 -11.11 7.06 11.73
N ARG A 38 -11.44 7.23 13.01
CA ARG A 38 -11.88 6.14 13.89
C ARG A 38 -13.09 5.39 13.35
N ASP A 39 -14.11 6.08 12.86
CA ASP A 39 -15.29 5.42 12.27
C ASP A 39 -14.88 4.53 11.09
N ALA A 40 -14.09 5.08 10.17
CA ALA A 40 -13.68 4.39 8.95
C ALA A 40 -12.78 3.18 9.22
N VAL A 41 -11.90 3.24 10.22
CA VAL A 41 -11.00 2.12 10.55
C VAL A 41 -11.65 1.07 11.47
N THR A 42 -12.84 1.34 12.04
CA THR A 42 -13.53 0.41 12.97
C THR A 42 -14.85 -0.13 12.45
N ASP A 43 -15.47 0.51 11.45
CA ASP A 43 -16.71 0.05 10.81
C ASP A 43 -16.54 -0.16 9.31
N GLY A 44 -16.71 -1.42 8.87
CA GLY A 44 -16.50 -1.79 7.48
C GLY A 44 -17.53 -1.20 6.50
N CYS A 45 -18.68 -0.70 6.96
CA CYS A 45 -19.62 0.03 6.09
C CYS A 45 -19.12 1.45 5.83
N ALA A 46 -18.75 2.19 6.88
CA ALA A 46 -18.18 3.54 6.77
C ALA A 46 -16.90 3.52 5.92
N HIS A 47 -16.04 2.52 6.10
CA HIS A 47 -14.87 2.25 5.27
C HIS A 47 -15.24 2.13 3.79
N ALA A 48 -16.17 1.23 3.46
CA ALA A 48 -16.57 0.99 2.06
C ALA A 48 -17.24 2.22 1.43
N GLU A 49 -18.05 2.95 2.20
CA GLU A 49 -18.69 4.19 1.74
C GLU A 49 -17.67 5.26 1.40
N ALA A 50 -16.66 5.46 2.25
CA ALA A 50 -15.57 6.42 2.03
C ALA A 50 -14.80 6.13 0.74
N ILE A 51 -14.52 4.85 0.45
CA ILE A 51 -13.86 4.45 -0.81
C ILE A 51 -14.79 4.74 -1.98
N LYS A 52 -16.06 4.34 -1.88
CA LYS A 52 -17.03 4.46 -2.97
C LYS A 52 -17.19 5.91 -3.43
N VAL A 53 -17.45 6.84 -2.50
CA VAL A 53 -17.66 8.26 -2.87
C VAL A 53 -16.43 8.87 -3.53
N LEU A 54 -15.24 8.45 -3.12
CA LEU A 54 -14.00 8.94 -3.71
C LEU A 54 -13.81 8.44 -5.15
N GLN A 55 -14.15 7.18 -5.42
CA GLN A 55 -14.08 6.61 -6.76
C GLN A 55 -15.16 7.14 -7.72
N GLU A 56 -16.31 7.54 -7.20
CA GLU A 56 -17.34 8.25 -7.98
C GLU A 56 -16.88 9.66 -8.37
N LYS A 57 -16.07 10.30 -7.51
CA LYS A 57 -15.60 11.67 -7.74
C LYS A 57 -14.38 11.75 -8.66
N TYR A 58 -13.46 10.79 -8.59
CA TYR A 58 -12.16 10.87 -9.28
C TYR A 58 -11.90 9.71 -10.24
N PRO A 59 -11.31 9.98 -11.43
CA PRO A 59 -11.02 8.98 -12.45
C PRO A 59 -9.73 8.19 -12.16
N SER A 60 -9.59 7.65 -10.95
CA SER A 60 -8.48 6.75 -10.60
C SER A 60 -8.58 5.44 -11.37
N ALA A 61 -7.49 4.92 -11.92
CA ALA A 61 -7.49 3.68 -12.71
C ALA A 61 -7.65 2.40 -11.86
N ALA A 62 -7.48 2.51 -10.55
CA ALA A 62 -7.84 1.50 -9.57
C ALA A 62 -8.30 2.17 -8.28
N ALA A 63 -9.19 1.51 -7.54
CA ALA A 63 -9.62 1.95 -6.24
C ALA A 63 -8.68 1.39 -5.16
N THR A 64 -8.13 2.23 -4.30
CA THR A 64 -7.36 1.80 -3.13
C THR A 64 -8.23 1.83 -1.88
N VAL A 65 -8.22 0.75 -1.13
CA VAL A 65 -8.93 0.60 0.14
C VAL A 65 -8.09 1.21 1.27
N ILE A 66 -8.75 1.80 2.27
CA ILE A 66 -8.08 2.34 3.47
C ILE A 66 -7.14 1.28 4.07
N MET A 67 -5.90 1.70 4.32
CA MET A 67 -4.84 0.87 4.87
C MET A 67 -4.47 1.33 6.27
N ASP A 68 -4.53 0.41 7.23
CA ASP A 68 -4.18 0.62 8.63
C ASP A 68 -3.21 -0.49 9.04
N LEU A 69 -1.95 -0.11 9.27
CA LEU A 69 -0.85 -1.03 9.56
C LEU A 69 -0.88 -1.60 10.99
N THR A 70 -1.98 -1.38 11.73
CA THR A 70 -2.18 -1.94 13.07
C THR A 70 -3.15 -3.12 13.11
N VAL A 71 -3.92 -3.35 12.04
CA VAL A 71 -4.99 -4.37 12.02
C VAL A 71 -4.41 -5.77 12.20
N GLU A 72 -3.31 -6.07 11.52
CA GLU A 72 -2.62 -7.35 11.63
C GLU A 72 -1.97 -7.50 13.00
N ALA A 73 -1.33 -6.44 13.52
CA ALA A 73 -0.73 -6.46 14.87
C ALA A 73 -1.78 -6.67 15.97
N GLU A 74 -2.96 -6.03 15.85
CA GLU A 74 -4.11 -6.22 16.75
C GLU A 74 -4.57 -7.68 16.75
N ALA A 75 -4.58 -8.35 15.60
CA ALA A 75 -4.98 -9.76 15.50
C ALA A 75 -4.02 -10.69 16.27
N PHE A 76 -2.72 -10.35 16.32
CA PHE A 76 -1.73 -11.02 17.17
C PHE A 76 -1.91 -10.69 18.66
N GLY A 77 -2.60 -9.59 18.98
CA GLY A 77 -2.90 -9.17 20.36
C GLY A 77 -2.12 -7.95 20.81
N ALA A 78 -1.48 -7.21 19.90
CA ALA A 78 -0.85 -5.93 20.22
C ALA A 78 -1.89 -4.90 20.69
N GLU A 79 -1.50 -4.05 21.64
CA GLU A 79 -2.36 -2.97 22.13
C GLU A 79 -2.37 -1.81 21.13
N ILE A 80 -3.57 -1.34 20.78
CA ILE A 80 -3.77 -0.31 19.77
C ILE A 80 -4.42 0.92 20.40
N VAL A 81 -3.83 2.09 20.14
CA VAL A 81 -4.44 3.39 20.46
C VAL A 81 -5.22 3.90 19.26
N PHE A 82 -6.44 4.39 19.53
CA PHE A 82 -7.38 4.91 18.55
C PHE A 82 -7.66 6.39 18.76
N PRO A 83 -6.82 7.29 18.23
CA PRO A 83 -7.18 8.70 18.13
C PRO A 83 -8.43 8.88 17.28
N GLN A 84 -9.16 9.97 17.50
CA GLN A 84 -10.40 10.23 16.74
C GLN A 84 -10.12 10.60 15.27
N HIS A 85 -9.06 11.37 15.02
CA HIS A 85 -8.77 11.98 13.71
C HIS A 85 -7.44 11.55 13.09
N GLU A 86 -6.79 10.54 13.67
CA GLU A 86 -5.50 10.02 13.18
C GLU A 86 -5.59 8.51 13.01
N VAL A 87 -4.70 7.97 12.19
CA VAL A 87 -4.59 6.51 12.02
C VAL A 87 -4.18 5.84 13.34
N PRO A 88 -4.67 4.63 13.63
CA PRO A 88 -4.32 3.94 14.87
C PRO A 88 -2.81 3.65 14.96
N SER A 89 -2.32 3.48 16.18
CA SER A 89 -0.91 3.15 16.44
C SER A 89 -0.80 2.02 17.45
N VAL A 90 0.24 1.20 17.29
CA VAL A 90 0.62 0.18 18.28
C VAL A 90 1.34 0.88 19.43
N THR A 91 1.02 0.51 20.67
CA THR A 91 1.73 0.98 21.87
C THR A 91 2.50 -0.14 22.54
N GLY A 92 3.73 0.18 22.95
CA GLY A 92 4.64 -0.79 23.55
C GLY A 92 5.11 -1.84 22.54
N ARG A 93 5.52 -3.00 23.05
CA ARG A 93 5.88 -4.19 22.26
C ARG A 93 5.13 -5.39 22.78
N LEU A 94 4.66 -6.25 21.87
CA LEU A 94 3.98 -7.50 22.22
C LEU A 94 4.99 -8.58 22.65
N LEU A 95 6.13 -8.61 21.96
CA LEU A 95 7.18 -9.60 22.11
C LEU A 95 8.43 -8.95 22.72
N THR A 96 9.10 -9.65 23.62
CA THR A 96 10.24 -9.10 24.37
C THR A 96 11.55 -9.85 24.19
N ASP A 97 11.48 -11.09 23.71
CA ASP A 97 12.61 -12.01 23.59
C ASP A 97 12.31 -13.18 22.63
N GLU A 98 13.31 -14.04 22.43
CA GLU A 98 13.25 -15.24 21.59
C GLU A 98 12.19 -16.25 22.06
N ALA A 99 12.04 -16.48 23.37
CA ALA A 99 11.04 -17.41 23.89
C ALA A 99 9.61 -16.92 23.60
N ALA A 100 9.38 -15.60 23.68
CA ALA A 100 8.13 -14.97 23.25
C ALA A 100 7.90 -15.15 21.74
N ILE A 101 8.94 -15.01 20.90
CA ILE A 101 8.85 -15.27 19.47
C ILE A 101 8.49 -16.73 19.20
N GLU A 102 9.16 -17.69 19.84
CA GLU A 102 8.94 -19.12 19.65
C GLU A 102 7.51 -19.54 20.05
N SER A 103 7.03 -19.02 21.19
CA SER A 103 5.69 -19.32 21.71
C SER A 103 4.55 -18.56 21.01
N LEU A 104 4.85 -17.51 20.22
CA LEU A 104 3.85 -16.73 19.50
C LEU A 104 3.01 -17.61 18.56
N GLU A 105 1.71 -17.70 18.78
CA GLU A 105 0.84 -18.42 17.84
C GLU A 105 0.38 -17.50 16.71
N VAL A 106 0.34 -18.04 15.48
CA VAL A 106 -0.24 -17.32 14.33
C VAL A 106 -1.77 -17.31 14.49
N PRO A 107 -2.40 -16.14 14.70
CA PRO A 107 -3.80 -16.07 15.06
C PRO A 107 -4.74 -16.47 13.92
N ALA A 108 -6.00 -16.72 14.26
CA ALA A 108 -7.08 -16.84 13.29
C ALA A 108 -7.56 -15.45 12.79
N LEU A 109 -8.12 -15.41 11.58
CA LEU A 109 -8.59 -14.17 10.92
C LEU A 109 -9.91 -13.62 11.50
N ASN A 110 -10.41 -14.18 12.60
CA ASN A 110 -11.60 -13.69 13.31
C ASN A 110 -11.26 -12.83 14.54
N ARG A 111 -9.98 -12.48 14.73
CA ARG A 111 -9.51 -11.61 15.82
C ARG A 111 -9.40 -10.15 15.40
N GLY A 112 -9.45 -9.26 16.39
CA GLY A 112 -9.34 -7.81 16.20
C GLY A 112 -10.35 -7.29 15.18
N ARG A 113 -9.94 -6.30 14.39
CA ARG A 113 -10.79 -5.68 13.36
C ARG A 113 -10.72 -6.34 11.99
N ILE A 114 -10.05 -7.49 11.82
CA ILE A 114 -9.91 -8.17 10.52
C ILE A 114 -11.27 -8.36 9.80
N ALA A 115 -12.31 -8.74 10.55
CA ALA A 115 -13.65 -8.92 9.98
C ALA A 115 -14.25 -7.63 9.38
N GLN A 116 -13.93 -6.46 9.94
CA GLN A 116 -14.39 -5.16 9.42
C GLN A 116 -13.68 -4.81 8.12
N TYR A 117 -12.37 -5.08 8.03
CA TYR A 117 -11.61 -4.87 6.81
C TYR A 117 -12.05 -5.84 5.70
N LEU A 118 -12.27 -7.12 6.00
CA LEU A 118 -12.83 -8.07 5.03
C LEU A 118 -14.24 -7.63 4.55
N LYS A 119 -15.08 -7.14 5.46
CA LYS A 119 -16.40 -6.58 5.13
C LYS A 119 -16.27 -5.37 4.21
N ALA A 120 -15.38 -4.43 4.51
CA ALA A 120 -15.14 -3.24 3.70
C ALA A 120 -14.70 -3.59 2.27
N ASN A 121 -13.71 -4.49 2.15
CA ASN A 121 -13.20 -4.97 0.87
C ASN A 121 -14.28 -5.69 0.04
N MET A 122 -15.13 -6.50 0.69
CA MET A 122 -16.26 -7.16 0.03
C MET A 122 -17.28 -6.13 -0.50
N LEU A 123 -17.61 -5.12 0.31
CA LEU A 123 -18.57 -4.08 -0.09
C LEU A 123 -18.00 -3.23 -1.22
N ALA A 124 -16.75 -2.80 -1.13
CA ALA A 124 -16.06 -2.03 -2.17
C ALA A 124 -16.00 -2.79 -3.50
N ALA A 125 -15.60 -4.07 -3.49
CA ALA A 125 -15.55 -4.92 -4.68
C ALA A 125 -16.94 -5.17 -5.31
N LYS A 126 -18.02 -5.14 -4.51
CA LYS A 126 -19.39 -5.24 -5.04
C LYS A 126 -19.89 -3.93 -5.63
N SER A 127 -19.48 -2.78 -5.08
CA SER A 127 -19.95 -1.46 -5.53
C SER A 127 -19.15 -0.88 -6.69
N ILE A 128 -17.87 -1.24 -6.81
CA ILE A 128 -16.94 -0.73 -7.83
C ILE A 128 -16.68 -1.85 -8.83
N ALA A 129 -17.31 -1.78 -10.00
CA ALA A 129 -17.30 -2.86 -10.99
C ALA A 129 -16.59 -2.49 -12.31
N ASP A 130 -16.24 -1.21 -12.48
CA ASP A 130 -15.63 -0.64 -13.69
C ASP A 130 -14.10 -0.65 -13.67
N ARG A 131 -13.48 -0.88 -12.52
CA ARG A 131 -12.02 -0.87 -12.33
C ARG A 131 -11.57 -1.80 -11.19
N PRO A 132 -10.28 -2.17 -11.12
CA PRO A 132 -9.75 -2.97 -10.03
C PRO A 132 -9.93 -2.30 -8.66
N VAL A 133 -10.21 -3.11 -7.64
CA VAL A 133 -10.14 -2.70 -6.23
C VAL A 133 -8.93 -3.35 -5.59
N LEU A 134 -8.06 -2.56 -4.99
CA LEU A 134 -6.83 -2.98 -4.31
C LEU A 134 -7.01 -2.82 -2.80
N ALA A 135 -7.01 -3.95 -2.10
CA ALA A 135 -7.00 -3.99 -0.64
C ALA A 135 -5.70 -3.36 -0.06
N GLY A 136 -5.65 -3.14 1.25
CA GLY A 136 -4.41 -2.82 1.96
C GLY A 136 -4.00 -3.94 2.91
N CYS A 137 -2.71 -4.21 3.01
CA CYS A 137 -2.14 -5.01 4.10
C CYS A 137 -0.71 -4.56 4.42
N ILE A 138 -0.25 -4.84 5.63
CA ILE A 138 1.16 -4.70 5.99
C ILE A 138 1.99 -5.86 5.44
N GLY A 139 3.28 -5.63 5.15
CA GLY A 139 4.22 -6.69 4.83
C GLY A 139 4.90 -7.34 6.06
N PRO A 140 5.62 -8.46 5.88
CA PRO A 140 6.11 -9.29 6.98
C PRO A 140 7.11 -8.60 7.92
N TYR A 141 8.08 -7.87 7.38
CA TYR A 141 9.11 -7.19 8.17
C TYR A 141 8.52 -6.00 8.93
N SER A 142 7.60 -5.26 8.30
CA SER A 142 6.92 -4.17 8.99
C SER A 142 6.01 -4.69 10.10
N LEU A 143 5.33 -5.83 9.89
CA LEU A 143 4.54 -6.47 10.95
C LEU A 143 5.43 -6.96 12.09
N ALA A 144 6.57 -7.60 11.80
CA ALA A 144 7.53 -8.00 12.82
C ALA A 144 7.97 -6.80 13.68
N GLY A 145 8.27 -5.66 13.06
CA GLY A 145 8.59 -4.42 13.76
C GLY A 145 7.44 -3.86 14.62
N ARG A 146 6.18 -4.08 14.23
CA ARG A 146 5.01 -3.74 15.05
C ARG A 146 4.83 -4.67 16.25
N LEU A 147 5.24 -5.93 16.14
CA LEU A 147 5.10 -6.92 17.23
C LEU A 147 6.28 -6.88 18.21
N TYR A 148 7.49 -6.68 17.70
CA TYR A 148 8.75 -6.82 18.46
C TYR A 148 9.39 -5.48 18.86
N ASP A 149 8.87 -4.35 18.37
CA ASP A 149 9.51 -3.03 18.30
C ASP A 149 10.48 -2.87 17.11
N MET A 150 10.47 -1.68 16.51
CA MET A 150 11.24 -1.35 15.32
C MET A 150 12.75 -1.35 15.56
N SER A 151 13.21 -0.81 16.70
CA SER A 151 14.64 -0.77 17.00
C SER A 151 15.14 -2.16 17.36
N GLU A 152 14.31 -2.93 18.06
CA GLU A 152 14.62 -4.27 18.51
C GLU A 152 14.68 -5.27 17.33
N ILE A 153 13.76 -5.20 16.35
CA ILE A 153 13.83 -6.08 15.17
C ILE A 153 15.06 -5.80 14.32
N MET A 154 15.45 -4.52 14.17
CA MET A 154 16.68 -4.13 13.47
C MET A 154 17.93 -4.66 14.17
N MET A 155 17.92 -4.77 15.50
CA MET A 155 19.01 -5.41 16.24
C MET A 155 18.95 -6.95 16.13
N LEU A 156 17.74 -7.52 16.20
CA LEU A 156 17.51 -8.96 16.20
C LEU A 156 18.09 -9.63 14.95
N ILE A 157 17.94 -9.03 13.77
CA ILE A 157 18.49 -9.56 12.52
C ILE A 157 20.02 -9.70 12.53
N TYR A 158 20.74 -9.00 13.42
CA TYR A 158 22.19 -9.15 13.58
C TYR A 158 22.58 -10.07 14.73
N ILE A 159 21.87 -9.98 15.87
CA ILE A 159 22.28 -10.69 17.09
C ILE A 159 21.68 -12.11 17.20
N ASN A 160 20.52 -12.35 16.59
CA ASN A 160 19.90 -13.66 16.50
C ASN A 160 19.04 -13.77 15.20
N PRO A 161 19.70 -14.00 14.05
CA PRO A 161 19.02 -14.12 12.75
C PRO A 161 18.01 -15.27 12.69
N GLU A 162 18.20 -16.34 13.48
CA GLU A 162 17.30 -17.49 13.51
C GLU A 162 15.96 -17.11 14.17
N ALA A 163 16.01 -16.44 15.32
CA ALA A 163 14.79 -15.91 15.96
C ALA A 163 14.08 -14.87 15.07
N ALA A 164 14.83 -14.00 14.39
CA ALA A 164 14.25 -13.08 13.42
C ALA A 164 13.52 -13.83 12.28
N ALA A 165 14.13 -14.88 11.74
CA ALA A 165 13.51 -15.69 10.69
C ALA A 165 12.22 -16.39 11.16
N VAL A 166 12.19 -16.90 12.40
CA VAL A 166 10.98 -17.49 13.00
C VAL A 166 9.85 -16.46 13.09
N LEU A 167 10.15 -15.25 13.59
CA LEU A 167 9.15 -14.18 13.67
C LEU A 167 8.64 -13.78 12.28
N LEU A 168 9.55 -13.56 11.33
CA LEU A 168 9.22 -13.18 9.96
C LEU A 168 8.35 -14.24 9.28
N GLN A 169 8.66 -15.53 9.46
CA GLN A 169 7.84 -16.61 8.90
C GLN A 169 6.42 -16.61 9.50
N LYS A 170 6.27 -16.37 10.80
CA LYS A 170 4.94 -16.26 11.45
C LYS A 170 4.13 -15.09 10.89
N CYS A 171 4.78 -13.95 10.66
CA CYS A 171 4.17 -12.80 9.98
C CYS A 171 3.75 -13.15 8.55
N THR A 172 4.64 -13.80 7.79
CA THR A 172 4.39 -14.25 6.41
C THR A 172 3.20 -15.20 6.32
N ASP A 173 3.11 -16.18 7.22
CA ASP A 173 2.02 -17.16 7.24
C ASP A 173 0.68 -16.48 7.53
N PHE A 174 0.65 -15.52 8.46
CA PHE A 174 -0.55 -14.73 8.73
C PHE A 174 -0.96 -13.88 7.53
N ILE A 175 -0.04 -13.09 6.98
CA ILE A 175 -0.31 -12.18 5.86
C ILE A 175 -0.74 -12.98 4.62
N THR A 176 -0.13 -14.14 4.35
CA THR A 176 -0.56 -15.03 3.27
C THR A 176 -2.02 -15.44 3.42
N ARG A 177 -2.41 -15.90 4.61
CA ARG A 177 -3.82 -16.27 4.90
C ARG A 177 -4.75 -15.06 4.77
N TYR A 178 -4.31 -13.89 5.21
CA TYR A 178 -5.10 -12.68 5.13
C TYR A 178 -5.28 -12.20 3.69
N CYS A 179 -4.22 -12.17 2.87
CA CYS A 179 -4.30 -11.88 1.43
C CYS A 179 -5.23 -12.86 0.69
N LEU A 180 -5.22 -14.15 1.03
CA LEU A 180 -6.16 -15.13 0.47
C LEU A 180 -7.62 -14.82 0.87
N ALA A 181 -7.84 -14.38 2.12
CA ALA A 181 -9.17 -13.96 2.57
C ALA A 181 -9.63 -12.67 1.87
N LEU A 182 -8.74 -11.69 1.68
CA LEU A 182 -8.99 -10.48 0.89
C LEU A 182 -9.34 -10.85 -0.56
N LYS A 183 -8.55 -11.72 -1.20
CA LYS A 183 -8.86 -12.25 -2.54
C LYS A 183 -10.25 -12.88 -2.63
N ALA A 184 -10.70 -13.57 -1.57
CA ALA A 184 -12.03 -14.16 -1.50
C ALA A 184 -13.16 -13.13 -1.39
N THR A 185 -12.90 -11.89 -0.95
CA THR A 185 -13.91 -10.82 -0.93
C THR A 185 -14.26 -10.29 -2.32
N GLY A 186 -13.45 -10.62 -3.33
CA GLY A 186 -13.63 -10.20 -4.72
C GLY A 186 -12.78 -9.01 -5.15
N VAL A 187 -11.92 -8.47 -4.28
CA VAL A 187 -10.93 -7.48 -4.69
C VAL A 187 -9.94 -8.08 -5.69
N SER A 188 -9.35 -7.21 -6.52
CA SER A 188 -8.48 -7.59 -7.63
C SER A 188 -6.99 -7.53 -7.26
N GLY A 189 -6.66 -7.21 -6.01
CA GLY A 189 -5.28 -7.20 -5.55
C GLY A 189 -5.13 -6.58 -4.18
N VAL A 190 -3.88 -6.37 -3.79
CA VAL A 190 -3.50 -5.70 -2.55
C VAL A 190 -2.32 -4.76 -2.77
N VAL A 191 -2.37 -3.61 -2.13
CA VAL A 191 -1.20 -2.77 -1.85
C VAL A 191 -0.60 -3.29 -0.54
N MET A 192 0.57 -3.94 -0.63
CA MET A 192 1.30 -4.43 0.52
C MET A 192 2.32 -3.38 0.96
N ALA A 193 2.11 -2.77 2.11
CA ALA A 193 3.00 -1.74 2.62
C ALA A 193 4.11 -2.32 3.48
N GLU A 194 5.34 -2.09 3.05
CA GLU A 194 6.55 -2.57 3.70
C GLU A 194 7.55 -1.45 4.01
N PRO A 195 7.13 -0.35 4.69
CA PRO A 195 7.98 0.82 4.92
C PRO A 195 9.19 0.53 5.82
N ALA A 196 9.08 -0.42 6.76
CA ALA A 196 10.15 -0.75 7.69
C ALA A 196 11.35 -1.39 6.99
N ALA A 197 11.13 -2.15 5.91
CA ALA A 197 12.21 -2.75 5.13
C ALA A 197 13.03 -1.68 4.38
N GLY A 198 12.44 -0.53 4.10
CA GLY A 198 13.14 0.63 3.56
C GLY A 198 14.11 1.32 4.54
N LEU A 199 14.25 0.82 5.77
CA LEU A 199 15.28 1.26 6.72
C LEU A 199 16.55 0.39 6.67
N LEU A 200 16.52 -0.69 5.88
CA LEU A 200 17.60 -1.67 5.77
C LEU A 200 18.50 -1.39 4.56
N SER A 201 19.70 -1.96 4.56
CA SER A 201 20.52 -2.07 3.35
C SER A 201 19.77 -2.86 2.26
N ASN A 202 20.22 -2.78 1.00
CA ASN A 202 19.62 -3.58 -0.07
C ASN A 202 19.71 -5.09 0.23
N GLU A 203 20.85 -5.53 0.74
CA GLU A 203 21.14 -6.93 1.07
C GLU A 203 20.28 -7.41 2.24
N ASP A 204 20.20 -6.64 3.33
CA ASP A 204 19.39 -6.98 4.49
C ASP A 204 17.90 -6.93 4.14
N CYS A 205 17.46 -5.95 3.33
CA CYS A 205 16.10 -5.88 2.81
C CYS A 205 15.76 -7.14 2.00
N GLN A 206 16.67 -7.60 1.15
CA GLN A 206 16.48 -8.82 0.38
C GLN A 206 16.31 -10.04 1.29
N GLN A 207 17.20 -10.20 2.28
CA GLN A 207 17.24 -11.36 3.18
C GLN A 207 16.09 -11.39 4.20
N TYR A 208 15.68 -10.24 4.73
CA TYR A 208 14.73 -10.16 5.85
C TYR A 208 13.35 -9.64 5.48
N SER A 209 13.16 -9.14 4.25
CA SER A 209 11.84 -8.75 3.75
C SER A 209 11.52 -9.38 2.39
N SER A 210 12.34 -9.18 1.36
CA SER A 210 11.98 -9.59 -0.01
C SER A 210 11.73 -11.09 -0.17
N VAL A 211 12.52 -11.95 0.47
CA VAL A 211 12.28 -13.41 0.44
C VAL A 211 10.91 -13.79 1.01
N TYR A 212 10.45 -13.09 2.05
CA TYR A 212 9.17 -13.35 2.72
C TYR A 212 7.99 -12.75 1.94
N VAL A 213 8.16 -11.54 1.40
CA VAL A 213 7.19 -10.92 0.48
C VAL A 213 7.02 -11.78 -0.77
N LYS A 214 8.11 -12.33 -1.31
CA LYS A 214 8.09 -13.24 -2.46
C LYS A 214 7.27 -14.50 -2.18
N GLN A 215 7.39 -15.11 -0.99
CA GLN A 215 6.56 -16.27 -0.62
C GLN A 215 5.06 -15.94 -0.71
N ILE A 216 4.65 -14.75 -0.24
CA ILE A 216 3.26 -14.30 -0.33
C ILE A 216 2.85 -14.12 -1.79
N ILE A 217 3.66 -13.39 -2.57
CA ILE A 217 3.41 -13.15 -4.01
C ILE A 217 3.22 -14.47 -4.76
N ASP A 218 4.16 -15.41 -4.60
CA ASP A 218 4.11 -16.72 -5.28
C ASP A 218 2.85 -17.52 -4.91
N LYS A 219 2.24 -17.24 -3.75
CA LYS A 219 1.03 -17.91 -3.28
C LYS A 219 -0.27 -17.23 -3.72
N VAL A 220 -0.30 -15.90 -3.79
CA VAL A 220 -1.56 -15.14 -3.94
C VAL A 220 -1.71 -14.45 -5.29
N GLN A 221 -0.59 -14.06 -5.92
CA GLN A 221 -0.60 -13.31 -7.17
C GLN A 221 -0.91 -14.24 -8.34
N ASP A 222 -1.95 -13.91 -9.11
CA ASP A 222 -2.32 -14.62 -10.33
C ASP A 222 -3.03 -13.68 -11.31
N ASP A 223 -3.65 -14.27 -12.34
CA ASP A 223 -4.36 -13.52 -13.37
C ASP A 223 -5.50 -12.65 -12.84
N ASN A 224 -6.02 -12.88 -11.63
CA ASN A 224 -7.14 -12.12 -11.07
C ASN A 224 -6.80 -11.40 -9.76
N PHE A 225 -5.56 -11.49 -9.29
CA PHE A 225 -5.13 -10.87 -8.04
C PHE A 225 -3.69 -10.35 -8.15
N ALA A 226 -3.52 -9.04 -8.12
CA ALA A 226 -2.21 -8.38 -8.16
C ALA A 226 -1.66 -8.11 -6.76
N VAL A 227 -0.34 -8.20 -6.59
CA VAL A 227 0.35 -7.59 -5.46
C VAL A 227 1.07 -6.35 -5.96
N ILE A 228 0.76 -5.21 -5.35
CA ILE A 228 1.47 -3.94 -5.53
C ILE A 228 2.32 -3.72 -4.28
N LEU A 229 3.64 -3.83 -4.38
CA LEU A 229 4.53 -3.67 -3.24
C LEU A 229 4.83 -2.19 -3.01
N HIS A 230 4.40 -1.65 -1.86
CA HIS A 230 4.66 -0.29 -1.46
C HIS A 230 5.82 -0.21 -0.45
N ASN A 231 6.79 0.67 -0.69
CA ASN A 231 7.81 1.00 0.31
C ASN A 231 8.18 2.49 0.22
N CYS A 232 7.73 3.28 1.20
CA CYS A 232 8.09 4.70 1.33
C CYS A 232 9.36 4.97 2.14
N GLY A 233 9.92 3.96 2.81
CA GLY A 233 11.24 4.05 3.45
C GLY A 233 12.38 3.99 2.45
N ASN A 234 12.17 3.32 1.30
CA ASN A 234 13.14 3.28 0.21
C ASN A 234 13.35 4.67 -0.40
N THR A 235 14.57 5.19 -0.29
CA THR A 235 15.02 6.46 -0.89
C THR A 235 15.86 6.26 -2.16
N GLY A 236 15.94 5.03 -2.67
CA GLY A 236 16.75 4.60 -3.82
C GLY A 236 17.76 3.51 -3.47
N HIS A 237 18.00 3.26 -2.18
CA HIS A 237 19.04 2.34 -1.71
C HIS A 237 18.61 0.86 -1.73
N CYS A 238 17.32 0.54 -1.78
CA CYS A 238 16.83 -0.85 -1.76
C CYS A 238 15.80 -1.15 -2.87
N THR A 239 15.83 -0.40 -3.97
CA THR A 239 14.93 -0.60 -5.11
C THR A 239 15.08 -1.99 -5.72
N GLN A 240 16.31 -2.46 -5.91
CA GLN A 240 16.57 -3.81 -6.42
C GLN A 240 15.96 -4.89 -5.52
N ALA A 241 16.08 -4.77 -4.19
CA ALA A 241 15.45 -5.69 -3.24
C ALA A 241 13.92 -5.73 -3.41
N MET A 242 13.26 -4.59 -3.64
CA MET A 242 11.83 -4.57 -3.97
C MET A 242 11.55 -5.33 -5.27
N VAL A 243 12.27 -5.01 -6.34
CA VAL A 243 12.05 -5.58 -7.68
C VAL A 243 12.23 -7.10 -7.73
N THR A 244 13.18 -7.65 -6.96
CA THR A 244 13.41 -9.11 -6.93
C THR A 244 12.24 -9.92 -6.37
N THR A 245 11.27 -9.27 -5.71
CA THR A 245 10.08 -9.96 -5.17
C THR A 245 9.15 -10.50 -6.27
N GLY A 246 9.17 -9.90 -7.47
CA GLY A 246 8.31 -10.31 -8.58
C GLY A 246 6.85 -9.81 -8.47
N ALA A 247 6.63 -8.72 -7.72
CA ALA A 247 5.31 -8.08 -7.64
C ALA A 247 4.88 -7.55 -9.01
N MET A 248 3.57 -7.53 -9.27
CA MET A 248 3.00 -7.00 -10.52
C MET A 248 3.17 -5.47 -10.63
N GLY A 249 3.34 -4.79 -9.49
CA GLY A 249 3.75 -3.40 -9.48
C GLY A 249 4.44 -2.99 -8.18
N TYR A 250 5.08 -1.83 -8.25
CA TYR A 250 5.89 -1.24 -7.18
C TYR A 250 5.45 0.20 -6.95
N HIS A 251 5.16 0.55 -5.69
CA HIS A 251 4.71 1.89 -5.31
C HIS A 251 5.74 2.58 -4.42
N PHE A 252 6.28 3.70 -4.88
CA PHE A 252 7.46 4.34 -4.30
C PHE A 252 7.13 5.58 -3.45
N GLY A 253 7.90 5.78 -2.37
CA GLY A 253 7.83 6.96 -1.50
C GLY A 253 8.20 8.27 -2.20
N ASN A 254 7.82 9.42 -1.63
CA ASN A 254 8.10 10.74 -2.22
C ASN A 254 9.57 11.21 -2.12
N LYS A 255 10.44 10.47 -1.43
CA LYS A 255 11.85 10.83 -1.24
C LYS A 255 12.80 10.24 -2.28
N ILE A 256 12.40 9.18 -2.97
CA ILE A 256 13.21 8.56 -4.02
C ILE A 256 13.08 9.33 -5.34
N ASN A 257 14.14 9.32 -6.15
CA ASN A 257 14.07 9.77 -7.53
C ASN A 257 13.30 8.74 -8.37
N MET A 258 12.12 9.13 -8.87
CA MET A 258 11.23 8.23 -9.60
C MET A 258 11.83 7.72 -10.91
N VAL A 259 12.62 8.55 -11.62
CA VAL A 259 13.28 8.16 -12.88
C VAL A 259 14.36 7.12 -12.63
N ASP A 260 15.11 7.22 -11.53
CA ASP A 260 16.10 6.21 -11.17
C ASP A 260 15.43 4.89 -10.76
N ALA A 261 14.34 4.95 -9.97
CA ALA A 261 13.55 3.76 -9.64
C ALA A 261 13.01 3.05 -10.90
N LEU A 262 12.50 3.83 -11.86
CA LEU A 262 11.98 3.32 -13.13
C LEU A 262 13.01 2.57 -13.98
N LYS A 263 14.31 2.91 -13.87
CA LYS A 263 15.38 2.18 -14.58
C LYS A 263 15.59 0.77 -14.03
N GLU A 264 15.25 0.54 -12.77
CA GLU A 264 15.39 -0.75 -12.09
C GLU A 264 14.12 -1.60 -12.19
N VAL A 265 12.96 -0.97 -12.37
CA VAL A 265 11.67 -1.69 -12.50
C VAL A 265 11.57 -2.35 -13.89
N PRO A 266 11.22 -3.66 -13.95
CA PRO A 266 10.98 -4.35 -15.22
C PRO A 266 9.90 -3.66 -16.04
N ALA A 267 10.09 -3.59 -17.37
CA ALA A 267 9.15 -2.91 -18.27
C ALA A 267 7.75 -3.56 -18.30
N ASP A 268 7.63 -4.80 -17.86
CA ASP A 268 6.39 -5.57 -17.75
C ASP A 268 5.76 -5.53 -16.34
N ALA A 269 6.26 -4.67 -15.44
CA ALA A 269 5.68 -4.40 -14.13
C ALA A 269 5.38 -2.91 -13.97
N LEU A 270 4.33 -2.55 -13.22
CA LEU A 270 3.95 -1.16 -13.00
C LEU A 270 4.88 -0.49 -11.98
N ALA A 271 5.22 0.78 -12.23
CA ALA A 271 5.90 1.64 -11.26
C ALA A 271 5.00 2.82 -10.93
N MET A 272 4.60 2.95 -9.66
CA MET A 272 3.62 3.92 -9.18
C MET A 272 4.28 4.95 -8.26
N GLY A 273 3.92 6.22 -8.41
CA GLY A 273 4.35 7.28 -7.50
C GLY A 273 4.53 8.63 -8.18
N ASN A 274 5.19 9.60 -7.54
CA ASN A 274 5.45 9.59 -6.10
C ASN A 274 5.33 10.99 -5.47
N LEU A 275 4.35 11.79 -5.92
CA LEU A 275 4.19 13.17 -5.41
C LEU A 275 4.05 13.22 -3.88
N ASP A 276 4.68 14.21 -3.25
CA ASP A 276 4.71 14.36 -1.80
C ASP A 276 3.29 14.55 -1.20
N PRO A 277 2.80 13.59 -0.39
CA PRO A 277 1.46 13.67 0.19
C PRO A 277 1.27 14.85 1.16
N VAL A 278 2.34 15.32 1.80
CA VAL A 278 2.26 16.44 2.75
C VAL A 278 2.68 17.72 2.05
N GLY A 279 3.89 17.76 1.49
CA GLY A 279 4.46 18.96 0.88
C GLY A 279 3.65 19.47 -0.31
N ILE A 280 3.26 18.57 -1.22
CA ILE A 280 2.51 18.93 -2.43
C ILE A 280 1.01 18.87 -2.18
N PHE A 281 0.46 17.70 -1.83
CA PHE A 281 -1.00 17.58 -1.71
C PHE A 281 -1.61 18.44 -0.59
N LYS A 282 -1.01 18.47 0.61
CA LYS A 282 -1.60 19.17 1.76
C LYS A 282 -1.20 20.64 1.86
N MET A 283 0.09 20.95 1.70
CA MET A 283 0.65 22.24 2.09
C MET A 283 0.83 23.23 0.93
N SER A 284 0.82 22.76 -0.33
CA SER A 284 0.99 23.61 -1.50
C SER A 284 -0.35 24.17 -2.00
N THR A 285 -0.29 25.12 -2.93
CA THR A 285 -1.47 25.60 -3.66
C THR A 285 -1.86 24.66 -4.80
N ALA A 286 -3.09 24.76 -5.28
CA ALA A 286 -3.59 23.99 -6.42
C ALA A 286 -2.68 24.16 -7.66
N GLU A 287 -2.22 25.39 -7.93
CA GLU A 287 -1.28 25.67 -9.02
C GLU A 287 0.04 24.92 -8.85
N GLN A 288 0.61 24.91 -7.64
CA GLN A 288 1.85 24.18 -7.36
C GLN A 288 1.67 22.67 -7.52
N VAL A 289 0.52 22.12 -7.13
CA VAL A 289 0.20 20.69 -7.32
C VAL A 289 0.12 20.37 -8.82
N LYS A 290 -0.55 21.21 -9.60
CA LYS A 290 -0.63 21.07 -11.05
C LYS A 290 0.76 21.07 -11.70
N GLN A 291 1.60 22.05 -11.36
CA GLN A 291 2.96 22.14 -11.90
C GLN A 291 3.83 20.93 -11.50
N ALA A 292 3.80 20.50 -10.24
CA ALA A 292 4.55 19.34 -9.79
C ALA A 292 4.09 18.05 -10.50
N THR A 293 2.78 17.92 -10.73
CA THR A 293 2.19 16.79 -11.45
C THR A 293 2.66 16.75 -12.91
N LEU A 294 2.55 17.88 -13.63
CA LEU A 294 3.02 17.99 -15.02
C LEU A 294 4.53 17.73 -15.13
N GLN A 295 5.32 18.24 -14.18
CA GLN A 295 6.76 18.00 -14.13
C GLN A 295 7.06 16.50 -14.02
N LEU A 296 6.46 15.81 -13.05
CA LEU A 296 6.68 14.37 -12.85
C LEU A 296 6.26 13.56 -14.08
N LEU A 297 5.12 13.89 -14.71
CA LEU A 297 4.65 13.23 -15.94
C LEU A 297 5.60 13.45 -17.12
N ASN A 298 6.23 14.63 -17.22
CA ASN A 298 7.22 14.93 -18.25
C ASN A 298 8.54 14.17 -18.01
N GLU A 299 9.03 14.14 -16.78
CA GLU A 299 10.27 13.43 -16.39
C GLU A 299 10.17 11.92 -16.60
N THR A 300 8.97 11.35 -16.42
CA THR A 300 8.70 9.91 -16.57
C THR A 300 8.13 9.54 -17.94
N ALA A 301 8.04 10.48 -18.88
CA ALA A 301 7.37 10.31 -20.17
C ALA A 301 7.90 9.13 -21.00
N ALA A 302 9.19 8.79 -20.87
CA ALA A 302 9.84 7.70 -21.59
C ALA A 302 9.48 6.29 -21.07
N TYR A 303 8.82 6.18 -19.92
CA TYR A 303 8.56 4.90 -19.25
C TYR A 303 7.08 4.53 -19.36
N PRO A 304 6.66 3.65 -20.28
CA PRO A 304 5.24 3.33 -20.48
C PRO A 304 4.58 2.69 -19.27
N ASN A 305 5.36 1.99 -18.44
CA ASN A 305 4.89 1.32 -17.22
C ASN A 305 4.75 2.25 -15.99
N PHE A 306 5.00 3.55 -16.15
CA PHE A 306 4.77 4.53 -15.09
C PHE A 306 3.27 4.85 -14.90
N VAL A 307 2.84 4.82 -13.64
CA VAL A 307 1.51 5.20 -13.17
C VAL A 307 1.65 6.35 -12.17
N LEU A 308 0.97 7.46 -12.45
CA LEU A 308 1.01 8.63 -11.57
C LEU A 308 0.35 8.31 -10.22
N SER A 309 1.02 8.62 -9.12
CA SER A 309 0.44 8.44 -7.78
C SER A 309 1.01 9.44 -6.78
N SER A 310 0.39 9.51 -5.60
CA SER A 310 1.02 10.05 -4.40
C SER A 310 2.17 9.14 -3.97
N GLY A 311 3.13 9.64 -3.19
CA GLY A 311 4.24 8.83 -2.68
C GLY A 311 3.85 7.94 -1.50
N CYS A 312 2.72 8.22 -0.86
CA CYS A 312 2.13 7.47 0.25
C CYS A 312 0.65 7.87 0.36
N ASP A 313 -0.02 7.43 1.41
CA ASP A 313 -1.38 7.87 1.72
C ASP A 313 -1.43 9.39 1.96
N THR A 314 -2.43 10.06 1.39
CA THR A 314 -2.63 11.48 1.63
C THR A 314 -3.17 11.72 3.05
N PRO A 315 -2.63 12.69 3.79
CA PRO A 315 -3.01 12.93 5.18
C PRO A 315 -4.43 13.53 5.30
N PRO A 316 -5.00 13.59 6.52
CA PRO A 316 -6.21 14.36 6.77
C PRO A 316 -6.08 15.82 6.35
N HIS A 317 -7.20 16.41 5.94
CA HIS A 317 -7.35 17.82 5.59
C HIS A 317 -6.51 18.28 4.39
N VAL A 318 -6.39 17.43 3.37
CA VAL A 318 -5.90 17.85 2.06
C VAL A 318 -6.95 18.74 1.39
N PRO A 319 -6.61 19.96 0.94
CA PRO A 319 -7.54 20.81 0.20
C PRO A 319 -8.07 20.11 -1.05
N MET A 320 -9.38 20.16 -1.27
CA MET A 320 -9.99 19.47 -2.42
C MET A 320 -9.51 20.03 -3.76
N GLU A 321 -9.28 21.34 -3.84
CA GLU A 321 -8.71 22.01 -5.01
C GLU A 321 -7.33 21.45 -5.39
N ASN A 322 -6.56 20.93 -4.44
CA ASN A 322 -5.27 20.30 -4.72
C ASN A 322 -5.45 18.92 -5.36
N ILE A 323 -6.45 18.15 -4.93
CA ILE A 323 -6.77 16.86 -5.56
C ILE A 323 -7.34 17.10 -6.96
N ASP A 324 -8.21 18.09 -7.11
CA ASP A 324 -8.76 18.48 -8.41
C ASP A 324 -7.63 18.89 -9.37
N ALA A 325 -6.69 19.75 -8.93
CA ALA A 325 -5.53 20.16 -9.72
C ALA A 325 -4.60 19.02 -10.14
N PHE A 326 -4.44 17.99 -9.30
CA PHE A 326 -3.69 16.77 -9.66
C PHE A 326 -4.33 16.03 -10.83
N PHE A 327 -5.66 15.85 -10.83
CA PHE A 327 -6.36 15.18 -11.94
C PHE A 327 -6.49 16.08 -13.18
N GLU A 328 -6.64 17.39 -13.02
CA GLU A 328 -6.61 18.34 -14.13
C GLU A 328 -5.26 18.33 -14.85
N ALA A 329 -4.15 18.27 -14.11
CA ALA A 329 -2.80 18.14 -14.69
C ALA A 329 -2.63 16.85 -15.50
N LEU A 330 -3.15 15.74 -15.00
CA LEU A 330 -3.13 14.46 -15.71
C LEU A 330 -3.92 14.54 -17.02
N GLU A 331 -5.11 15.13 -16.98
CA GLU A 331 -5.96 15.30 -18.17
C GLU A 331 -5.28 16.22 -19.20
N GLU A 332 -4.73 17.35 -18.76
CA GLU A 332 -3.97 18.27 -19.63
C GLU A 332 -2.78 17.59 -20.31
N TYR A 333 -1.98 16.83 -19.56
CA TYR A 333 -0.86 16.06 -20.12
C TYR A 333 -1.33 15.07 -21.19
N ASN A 334 -2.45 14.40 -20.94
CA ASN A 334 -3.01 13.38 -21.83
C ASN A 334 -3.68 13.95 -23.09
N GLN A 335 -4.07 15.23 -23.11
CA GLN A 335 -4.58 15.88 -24.33
C GLN A 335 -3.49 16.08 -25.39
N GLY A 336 -2.22 16.11 -24.98
CA GLY A 336 -1.07 16.21 -25.89
C GLY A 336 -0.54 14.86 -26.42
N LYS A 337 -1.24 13.75 -26.19
CA LYS A 337 -0.84 12.37 -26.54
C LYS A 337 -1.88 11.70 -27.42
#